data_AF-A0A0F7RWX6-F1
#
_entry.id   AF-A0A0F7RWX6-F1
#
_cell.length_a   1.000
_cell.length_b   1.000
_cell.length_c   1.000
_cell.angle_alpha   90.00
_cell.angle_beta   90.00
_cell.angle_gamma   90.00
#
_symmetry.space_group_name_H-M   'P 1'
#
loop_
_entity.id
_entity.type
_entity.pdbx_description
1 polymer ?
#
loop_
_entity_poly.entity_id
_entity_poly.type
_entity_poly.pdbx_seq_one_letter_code
_entity_poly.pdbx_strand_id
1 'polypeptide(L)'
;MLLPAFVTPFEIWVSVNVVFAAGGNVAQILARYRAKADTLFNLVKEHLTWIPYLLIFFGGLSFHVLTALLSHPFGINMTWGATLKDLEDSNFFIEVPLILKRFWKVLLLSIVCIAAVIVFQLPGVLPLEWQIIGFYTYWPPLVLAIMHILYPIALNPALLRFSF
;
A
#
# COMPACT_ATOMS: atom_id res chain seq x y z
N MET A 1 19.95 -24.65 8.67
CA MET A 1 18.73 -25.06 7.92
C MET A 1 17.56 -24.48 8.68
N LEU A 2 16.94 -23.40 8.20
CA LEU A 2 15.71 -22.89 8.83
C LEU A 2 14.63 -23.97 8.66
N LEU A 3 13.92 -24.30 9.74
CA LEU A 3 12.85 -25.29 9.72
C LEU A 3 11.82 -24.92 8.63
N PRO A 4 11.16 -25.88 7.99
CA PRO A 4 10.13 -25.65 6.95
C PRO A 4 8.92 -24.82 7.41
N ALA A 5 8.87 -24.42 8.69
CA ALA A 5 7.85 -23.56 9.27
C ALA A 5 8.09 -22.04 9.07
N PHE A 6 9.30 -21.61 8.69
CA PHE A 6 9.61 -20.19 8.51
C PHE A 6 9.81 -19.84 7.04
N VAL A 7 8.71 -19.57 6.34
CA VAL A 7 8.76 -18.90 5.04
C VAL A 7 9.25 -17.49 5.27
N THR A 8 10.23 -17.04 4.48
CA THR A 8 10.79 -15.70 4.65
C THR A 8 9.75 -14.63 4.29
N PRO A 9 9.81 -13.43 4.91
CA PRO A 9 8.89 -12.34 4.58
C PRO A 9 8.85 -12.00 3.09
N PHE A 10 9.99 -12.14 2.39
CA PHE A 10 10.07 -11.92 0.96
C PHE A 10 9.31 -12.97 0.15
N GLU A 11 9.45 -14.25 0.47
CA GLU A 11 8.74 -15.33 -0.21
C GLU A 11 7.22 -15.20 -0.03
N ILE A 12 6.78 -14.77 1.16
CA ILE A 12 5.37 -14.44 1.42
C ILE A 12 4.93 -13.28 0.53
N TRP A 13 5.72 -12.20 0.49
CA TRP A 13 5.42 -11.03 -0.33
C TRP A 13 5.33 -11.40 -1.83
N VAL A 14 6.27 -12.18 -2.35
CA VAL A 14 6.25 -12.67 -3.74
C VAL A 14 5.00 -13.53 -3.97
N SER A 15 4.72 -14.49 -3.08
CA SER A 15 3.58 -15.39 -3.21
C SER A 15 2.26 -14.63 -3.28
N VAL A 16 2.09 -13.62 -2.41
CA VAL A 16 0.89 -12.78 -2.40
C VAL A 16 0.75 -12.00 -3.70
N ASN A 17 1.83 -11.37 -4.18
CA ASN A 17 1.78 -10.60 -5.43
C ASN A 17 1.53 -11.49 -6.66
N VAL A 18 2.17 -12.66 -6.74
CA VAL A 18 2.00 -13.57 -7.88
C VAL A 18 0.59 -14.16 -7.89
N VAL A 19 0.09 -14.66 -6.76
CA VAL A 19 -1.20 -15.36 -6.72
C VAL A 19 -2.37 -14.38 -6.79
N PHE A 20 -2.38 -13.37 -5.92
CA PHE A 20 -3.55 -12.50 -5.79
C PHE A 20 -3.51 -11.33 -6.76
N ALA A 21 -2.34 -10.70 -6.99
CA ALA A 21 -2.28 -9.59 -7.92
C ALA A 21 -2.19 -10.08 -9.37
N ALA A 22 -1.18 -10.89 -9.73
CA ALA A 22 -1.02 -11.32 -11.12
C ALA A 22 -2.09 -12.35 -11.52
N GLY A 23 -2.24 -13.43 -10.75
CA GLY A 23 -3.24 -14.46 -11.00
C GLY A 23 -4.68 -13.92 -11.00
N GLY A 24 -5.01 -13.05 -10.05
CA GLY A 24 -6.32 -12.40 -9.97
C GLY A 24 -6.64 -11.52 -11.19
N ASN A 25 -5.68 -10.71 -11.66
CA ASN A 25 -5.86 -9.90 -12.87
C ASN A 25 -6.04 -10.77 -14.12
N VAL A 26 -5.22 -11.82 -14.29
CA VAL A 26 -5.34 -12.75 -15.42
C VAL A 26 -6.70 -13.45 -15.41
N ALA A 27 -7.16 -13.93 -14.25
CA ALA A 27 -8.46 -14.57 -14.11
C ALA A 27 -9.62 -13.63 -14.49
N GLN A 28 -9.56 -12.37 -14.06
CA GLN A 28 -10.55 -11.35 -14.40
C GLN A 28 -10.59 -11.04 -15.90
N ILE A 29 -9.42 -10.84 -16.53
CA ILE A 29 -9.31 -10.62 -17.97
C ILE A 29 -9.94 -11.78 -18.74
N LEU A 30 -9.61 -13.03 -18.38
CA LEU A 30 -10.14 -14.22 -19.04
C LEU A 30 -11.64 -14.36 -18.83
N ALA A 31 -12.15 -14.09 -17.62
CA ALA A 31 -13.58 -14.13 -17.35
C ALA A 31 -14.36 -13.11 -18.19
N ARG A 32 -13.87 -11.87 -18.27
CA ARG A 32 -14.48 -10.79 -19.09
C ARG A 32 -14.39 -11.08 -20.58
N TYR A 33 -13.27 -11.63 -21.04
CA TYR A 33 -13.10 -12.03 -22.43
C TYR A 33 -14.08 -13.15 -22.81
N ARG A 34 -14.25 -14.15 -21.94
CA ARG A 34 -15.24 -15.23 -22.13
C ARG A 34 -16.68 -14.74 -22.11
N ALA A 35 -16.97 -13.72 -21.30
CA ALA A 35 -18.26 -13.04 -21.27
C ALA A 35 -18.50 -12.14 -22.51
N LYS A 36 -17.57 -12.08 -23.47
CA LYS A 36 -17.62 -11.22 -24.66
C LYS A 36 -17.79 -9.74 -24.31
N ALA A 37 -17.24 -9.30 -23.18
CA ALA A 37 -17.36 -7.91 -22.73
C ALA A 37 -16.57 -6.95 -23.62
N ASP A 38 -15.38 -7.36 -24.08
CA ASP A 38 -14.52 -6.62 -25.02
C ASP A 38 -13.45 -7.57 -25.61
N THR A 39 -12.63 -7.07 -26.54
CA THR A 39 -11.46 -7.76 -27.10
C THR A 39 -10.37 -7.98 -26.05
N LEU A 40 -9.60 -9.06 -26.18
CA LEU A 40 -8.55 -9.42 -25.23
C LEU A 40 -7.51 -8.30 -25.06
N PHE A 41 -7.13 -7.64 -26.14
CA PHE A 41 -6.15 -6.55 -26.10
C PHE A 41 -6.65 -5.36 -25.28
N ASN A 42 -7.90 -4.94 -25.48
CA ASN A 42 -8.49 -3.85 -24.73
C ASN A 42 -8.57 -4.18 -23.23
N LEU A 43 -8.98 -5.41 -22.89
CA LEU A 43 -9.07 -5.86 -21.49
C LEU A 43 -7.70 -5.90 -20.81
N VAL A 44 -6.66 -6.40 -21.50
CA VAL A 44 -5.29 -6.40 -20.95
C VAL A 44 -4.80 -4.97 -20.74
N LYS A 45 -5.00 -4.09 -21.72
CA LYS A 45 -4.61 -2.68 -21.61
C LYS A 45 -5.32 -2.00 -20.44
N GLU A 46 -6.63 -2.19 -20.30
CA GLU A 46 -7.44 -1.67 -19.21
C GLU A 46 -6.85 -2.11 -17.85
N HIS A 47 -6.62 -3.40 -17.65
CA HIS A 47 -6.05 -3.92 -16.41
C HIS A 47 -4.63 -3.39 -16.13
N LEU A 48 -3.75 -3.33 -17.14
CA LEU A 48 -2.42 -2.76 -16.98
C LEU A 48 -2.46 -1.29 -16.54
N THR A 49 -3.45 -0.51 -17.01
CA THR A 49 -3.67 0.87 -16.54
C THR A 49 -4.08 0.91 -15.06
N TRP A 50 -4.87 -0.06 -14.58
CA TRP A 50 -5.35 -0.08 -13.20
C TRP A 50 -4.37 -0.66 -12.17
N ILE A 51 -3.46 -1.56 -12.58
CA ILE A 51 -2.53 -2.25 -11.67
C ILE A 51 -1.77 -1.29 -10.74
N PRO A 52 -1.15 -0.18 -11.20
CA PRO A 52 -0.41 0.72 -10.31
C PRO A 52 -1.29 1.30 -9.20
N TYR A 53 -2.51 1.73 -9.53
CA TYR A 53 -3.45 2.30 -8.57
C TYR A 53 -3.93 1.25 -7.56
N LEU A 54 -4.20 0.03 -8.03
CA LEU A 54 -4.61 -1.08 -7.15
C LEU A 54 -3.47 -1.52 -6.22
N LEU A 55 -2.22 -1.54 -6.71
CA LEU A 55 -1.06 -1.84 -5.87
C LEU A 55 -0.88 -0.83 -4.74
N ILE A 56 -1.00 0.47 -5.06
CA ILE A 56 -0.93 1.53 -4.04
C ILE A 56 -2.10 1.42 -3.06
N PHE A 57 -3.31 1.20 -3.57
CA PHE A 57 -4.52 1.09 -2.76
C PHE A 57 -4.42 -0.07 -1.76
N PHE A 58 -4.20 -1.30 -2.24
CA PHE A 58 -4.11 -2.47 -1.37
C PHE A 58 -2.86 -2.46 -0.49
N GLY A 59 -1.73 -1.93 -0.98
CA GLY A 59 -0.51 -1.79 -0.20
C GLY A 59 -0.63 -0.78 0.95
N GLY A 60 -1.38 0.31 0.76
CA GLY A 60 -1.58 1.35 1.77
C GLY A 60 -2.75 1.14 2.73
N LEU A 61 -3.59 0.12 2.50
CA LEU A 61 -4.79 -0.11 3.30
C LEU A 61 -4.51 -0.76 4.68
N SER A 62 -3.38 -1.44 4.83
CA SER A 62 -3.16 -2.38 5.94
C SER A 62 -3.21 -1.74 7.33
N PHE A 63 -2.67 -0.53 7.51
CA PHE A 63 -2.74 0.20 8.79
C PHE A 63 -4.18 0.55 9.18
N HIS A 64 -5.00 0.90 8.19
CA HIS A 64 -6.40 1.25 8.41
C HIS A 64 -7.23 0.01 8.79
N VAL A 65 -6.97 -1.11 8.11
CA VAL A 65 -7.59 -2.41 8.45
C VAL A 65 -7.14 -2.87 9.84
N LEU A 66 -5.86 -2.75 10.18
CA LEU A 66 -5.35 -3.06 11.51
C LEU A 66 -6.06 -2.22 12.58
N THR A 67 -6.19 -0.92 12.37
CA THR A 67 -6.89 -0.02 13.30
C THR A 67 -8.35 -0.44 13.49
N ALA A 68 -9.01 -0.86 12.41
CA ALA A 68 -10.38 -1.35 12.45
C ALA A 68 -10.52 -2.71 13.16
N LEU A 69 -9.56 -3.61 12.97
CA LEU A 69 -9.55 -4.91 13.64
C LEU A 69 -9.25 -4.77 15.14
N LEU A 70 -8.36 -3.86 15.52
CA LEU A 70 -8.01 -3.61 16.92
C LEU A 70 -9.10 -2.82 17.66
N SER A 71 -9.85 -1.94 16.99
CA SER A 71 -10.89 -1.16 17.66
C SER A 71 -12.00 -2.03 18.27
N HIS A 72 -12.29 -3.18 17.65
CA HIS A 72 -13.33 -4.10 18.11
C HIS A 72 -13.04 -4.75 19.49
N PRO A 73 -11.93 -5.47 19.73
CA PRO A 73 -11.64 -6.07 21.03
C PRO A 73 -11.35 -5.04 22.13
N PHE A 74 -10.92 -3.82 21.78
CA PHE A 74 -10.63 -2.75 22.74
C PHE A 74 -11.81 -1.81 22.99
N GLY A 75 -12.97 -2.05 22.38
CA GLY A 75 -14.16 -1.21 22.55
C GLY A 75 -13.95 0.24 22.10
N ILE A 76 -13.04 0.49 21.16
CA ILE A 76 -12.77 1.83 20.64
C ILE A 76 -13.88 2.18 19.64
N ASN A 77 -14.62 3.25 19.93
CA ASN A 77 -15.63 3.76 19.02
C ASN A 77 -14.99 4.22 17.71
N MET A 78 -15.20 3.45 16.64
CA MET A 78 -14.74 3.75 15.30
C MET A 78 -15.94 3.79 14.37
N THR A 79 -16.14 4.93 13.71
CA THR A 79 -17.23 5.13 12.75
C THR A 79 -16.68 5.17 11.32
N TRP A 80 -17.33 4.44 10.41
CA TRP A 80 -17.08 4.56 8.99
C TRP A 80 -17.93 5.70 8.43
N GLY A 81 -17.29 6.77 7.94
CA GLY A 81 -18.00 7.87 7.30
C GLY A 81 -18.56 7.45 5.94
N ALA A 82 -19.73 7.97 5.57
CA ALA A 82 -20.24 7.85 4.21
C ALA A 82 -19.43 8.75 3.26
N THR A 83 -19.27 8.33 2.01
CA THR A 83 -18.63 9.14 0.97
C THR A 83 -19.37 10.48 0.85
N LEU A 84 -18.64 11.59 0.94
CA LEU A 84 -19.20 12.93 0.75
C LEU A 84 -19.73 13.03 -0.69
N LYS A 85 -21.02 13.40 -0.81
CA LYS A 85 -21.70 13.48 -2.11
C LYS A 85 -21.31 14.74 -2.88
N ASP A 86 -21.04 15.82 -2.16
CA ASP A 86 -20.57 17.09 -2.71
C ASP A 86 -19.08 17.23 -2.38
N LEU A 87 -18.25 17.21 -3.41
CA LEU A 87 -16.83 17.49 -3.28
C LEU A 87 -16.65 19.00 -3.37
N GLU A 88 -16.28 19.64 -2.26
CA GLU A 88 -15.85 21.05 -2.29
C GLU A 88 -14.64 21.17 -3.20
N ASP A 89 -14.62 22.23 -4.02
CA ASP A 89 -13.50 22.48 -4.93
C ASP A 89 -12.23 22.73 -4.09
N SER A 90 -11.24 21.85 -4.23
CA SER A 90 -9.98 21.86 -3.47
C SER A 90 -8.83 22.01 -4.45
N ASN A 91 -7.76 22.67 -4.03
CA ASN A 91 -6.54 22.82 -4.80
C ASN A 91 -5.36 22.16 -4.06
N PHE A 92 -4.23 22.03 -4.76
CA PHE A 92 -3.01 21.40 -4.24
C PHE A 92 -2.61 21.93 -2.85
N PHE A 93 -2.66 23.24 -2.62
CA PHE A 93 -2.18 23.86 -1.37
C PHE A 93 -3.13 23.66 -0.19
N ILE A 94 -4.43 23.45 -0.44
CA ILE A 94 -5.41 23.11 0.60
C ILE A 94 -5.31 21.63 0.96
N GLU A 95 -5.12 20.78 -0.04
CA GLU A 95 -5.18 19.33 0.14
C GLU A 95 -3.96 18.76 0.85
N VAL A 96 -2.76 19.27 0.57
CA VAL A 96 -1.51 18.81 1.22
C VAL A 96 -1.56 18.91 2.76
N PRO A 97 -1.85 20.07 3.39
CA PRO A 97 -1.91 20.17 4.84
C PRO A 97 -3.05 19.33 5.43
N LEU A 98 -4.16 19.17 4.69
CA LEU A 98 -5.27 18.31 5.11
C LEU A 98 -4.86 16.83 5.15
N ILE A 99 -4.14 16.36 4.12
CA ILE A 99 -3.57 15.01 4.08
C ILE A 99 -2.61 14.82 5.26
N LEU A 100 -1.67 15.74 5.47
CA LEU A 100 -0.73 15.64 6.57
C LEU A 100 -1.45 15.55 7.91
N LYS A 101 -2.48 16.36 8.14
CA LYS A 101 -3.27 16.34 9.39
C LYS A 101 -4.09 15.05 9.54
N ARG A 102 -4.68 14.53 8.47
CA ARG A 102 -5.53 13.33 8.49
C ARG A 102 -4.72 12.05 8.62
N PHE A 103 -3.60 11.95 7.91
CA PHE A 103 -2.78 10.75 7.80
C PHE A 103 -1.50 10.81 8.64
N TRP A 104 -1.33 11.80 9.53
CA TRP A 104 -0.09 12.01 10.28
C TRP A 104 0.44 10.75 10.98
N LYS A 105 -0.44 9.92 11.58
CA LYS A 105 -0.05 8.70 12.31
C LYS A 105 0.61 7.68 11.39
N VAL A 106 -0.01 7.43 10.23
CA VAL A 106 0.50 6.44 9.28
C VAL A 106 1.74 6.96 8.56
N LEU A 107 1.79 8.26 8.24
CA LEU A 107 2.95 8.91 7.66
C LEU A 107 4.15 8.87 8.62
N LEU A 108 3.94 9.21 9.90
CA LEU A 108 4.98 9.13 10.92
C LEU A 108 5.49 7.69 11.06
N LEU A 109 4.60 6.71 11.20
CA LEU A 109 4.98 5.31 11.32
C LEU A 109 5.77 4.82 10.10
N SER A 110 5.35 5.22 8.89
CA SER A 110 6.03 4.84 7.65
C SER A 110 7.42 5.47 7.54
N ILE A 111 7.55 6.76 7.89
CA ILE A 111 8.85 7.45 7.92
C ILE A 111 9.77 6.80 8.96
N VAL A 112 9.28 6.50 10.16
CA VAL A 112 10.05 5.81 11.20
C VAL A 112 10.46 4.42 10.73
N CYS A 113 9.59 3.68 10.04
CA CYS A 113 9.92 2.36 9.49
C CYS A 113 11.03 2.44 8.44
N ILE A 114 10.96 3.40 7.51
CA ILE A 114 12.01 3.63 6.51
C ILE A 114 13.32 4.04 7.19
N ALA A 115 13.28 4.96 8.16
CA ALA A 115 14.45 5.37 8.91
C ALA A 115 15.07 4.20 9.67
N ALA A 116 14.26 3.34 10.30
CA ALA A 116 14.73 2.13 10.98
C ALA A 116 15.42 1.18 10.00
N VAL A 117 14.83 0.93 8.82
CA VAL A 117 15.47 0.12 7.77
C VAL A 117 16.84 0.67 7.37
N ILE A 118 16.96 1.99 7.19
CA ILE A 118 18.23 2.64 6.84
C ILE A 118 19.24 2.50 7.98
N VAL A 119 18.87 2.87 9.22
CA VAL A 119 19.74 2.81 10.38
C VAL A 119 20.24 1.39 10.65
N PHE A 120 19.37 0.39 10.45
CA PHE A 120 19.70 -1.02 10.69
C PHE A 120 20.62 -1.59 9.60
N GLN A 121 20.89 -0.85 8.53
CA GLN A 121 21.88 -1.21 7.50
C GLN A 121 23.21 -0.47 7.67
N LEU A 122 23.27 0.57 8.51
CA LEU A 122 24.48 1.38 8.64
C LEU A 122 25.58 0.62 9.42
N PRO A 123 26.80 0.52 8.86
CA PRO A 123 27.91 -0.12 9.54
C PRO A 123 28.33 0.70 10.76
N GLY A 124 28.59 0.02 11.88
CA GLY A 124 29.09 0.65 13.10
C GLY A 124 28.02 1.37 13.94
N VAL A 125 26.76 1.39 13.52
CA VAL A 125 25.66 1.99 14.31
C VAL A 125 25.01 0.98 15.26
N LEU A 126 24.76 -0.24 14.78
CA LEU A 126 24.18 -1.32 15.57
C LEU A 126 25.10 -2.55 15.61
N PRO A 127 25.04 -3.38 16.68
CA PRO A 127 25.69 -4.68 16.70
C PRO A 127 25.21 -5.54 15.52
N LEU A 128 26.08 -6.42 15.01
CA LEU A 128 25.80 -7.24 13.82
C LEU A 128 24.49 -8.03 13.93
N GLU A 129 24.13 -8.45 15.15
CA GLU A 129 22.92 -9.20 15.46
C GLU A 129 21.61 -8.42 15.21
N TRP A 130 21.67 -7.09 15.23
CA TRP A 130 20.54 -6.19 15.00
C TRP A 130 20.50 -5.62 13.59
N GLN A 131 21.53 -5.90 12.77
CA GLN A 131 21.62 -5.36 11.43
C GLN A 131 20.70 -6.12 10.47
N ILE A 132 20.00 -5.39 9.60
CA ILE A 132 19.18 -5.98 8.54
C ILE A 132 20.06 -6.13 7.30
N ILE A 133 20.59 -7.34 7.10
CA ILE A 133 21.48 -7.64 5.98
C ILE A 133 20.67 -8.30 4.86
N GLY A 134 20.85 -7.80 3.64
CA GLY A 134 20.31 -8.40 2.42
C GLY A 134 18.94 -7.88 1.99
N PHE A 135 18.76 -7.81 0.67
CA PHE A 135 17.57 -7.27 -0.01
C PHE A 135 16.25 -7.90 0.47
N TYR A 136 16.20 -9.22 0.57
CA TYR A 136 14.98 -9.96 0.89
C TYR A 136 14.43 -9.62 2.29
N THR A 137 15.29 -9.21 3.23
CA THR A 137 14.88 -8.94 4.61
C THR A 137 14.20 -7.58 4.73
N TYR A 138 14.78 -6.53 4.14
CA TYR A 138 14.24 -5.17 4.27
C TYR A 138 13.18 -4.82 3.23
N TRP A 139 13.14 -5.52 2.10
CA TRP A 139 12.27 -5.15 0.98
C TRP A 139 10.78 -5.14 1.34
N PRO A 140 10.20 -6.18 1.96
CA PRO A 140 8.78 -6.17 2.32
C PRO A 140 8.35 -5.02 3.24
N PRO A 141 9.01 -4.73 4.38
CA PRO A 141 8.63 -3.59 5.22
C PRO A 141 8.88 -2.24 4.54
N LEU A 142 9.91 -2.13 3.71
CA LEU A 142 10.19 -0.90 2.94
C LEU A 142 9.08 -0.59 1.95
N VAL A 143 8.68 -1.56 1.11
CA VAL A 143 7.58 -1.40 0.16
C VAL A 143 6.28 -1.10 0.89
N LEU A 144 6.00 -1.78 2.00
CA LEU A 144 4.82 -1.52 2.81
C LEU A 144 4.77 -0.06 3.28
N ALA A 145 5.85 0.47 3.84
CA ALA A 145 5.93 1.86 4.29
C ALA A 145 5.77 2.85 3.12
N ILE A 146 6.40 2.58 1.98
CA ILE A 146 6.27 3.40 0.77
C ILE A 146 4.81 3.43 0.30
N MET A 147 4.11 2.29 0.25
CA MET A 147 2.72 2.25 -0.21
C MET A 147 1.78 3.03 0.70
N HIS A 148 2.00 3.05 2.03
CA HIS A 148 1.20 3.88 2.94
C HIS A 148 1.47 5.39 2.75
N ILE A 149 2.69 5.78 2.38
CA ILE A 149 3.00 7.17 2.04
C ILE A 149 2.35 7.55 0.70
N LEU A 150 2.43 6.68 -0.30
CA LEU A 150 1.84 6.91 -1.62
C LEU A 150 0.31 6.94 -1.58
N TYR A 151 -0.32 6.15 -0.73
CA TYR A 151 -1.78 5.99 -0.68
C TYR A 151 -2.56 7.31 -0.63
N PRO A 152 -2.34 8.23 0.33
CA PRO A 152 -3.09 9.48 0.37
C PRO A 152 -2.62 10.52 -0.65
N ILE A 153 -1.49 10.30 -1.33
CA ILE A 153 -0.88 11.26 -2.27
C ILE A 153 -1.27 10.90 -3.70
N ALA A 154 -0.88 9.71 -4.16
CA ALA A 154 -1.04 9.25 -5.54
C ALA A 154 -2.49 8.96 -5.92
N LEU A 155 -3.34 8.65 -4.94
CA LEU A 155 -4.77 8.37 -5.16
C LEU A 155 -5.66 9.59 -4.92
N ASN A 156 -5.09 10.77 -4.65
CA ASN A 156 -5.85 12.00 -4.45
C ASN A 156 -5.93 12.81 -5.76
N PRO A 157 -7.11 12.92 -6.41
CA PRO A 157 -7.25 13.62 -7.67
C PRO A 157 -7.03 15.14 -7.56
N ALA A 158 -7.24 15.75 -6.39
CA ALA A 158 -7.02 17.18 -6.19
C ALA A 158 -5.53 17.55 -6.23
N LEU A 159 -4.63 16.61 -5.86
CA LEU A 159 -3.19 16.80 -6.01
C LEU A 159 -2.70 16.67 -7.46
N LEU A 160 -3.49 16.01 -8.32
CA LEU A 160 -3.17 15.80 -9.73
C LEU A 160 -3.67 16.95 -10.63
N ARG A 161 -4.48 17.87 -10.08
CA ARG A 161 -4.99 19.04 -10.77
C ARG A 161 -4.31 20.30 -10.23
N PHE A 162 -3.51 20.97 -11.06
CA PHE A 162 -3.01 22.31 -10.77
C PHE A 162 -4.07 23.34 -11.18
N SER A 163 -5.14 23.45 -10.40
CA SER A 163 -6.08 24.58 -10.47
C SER A 163 -5.70 25.60 -9.38
N PHE A 164 -5.62 26.88 -9.77
CA PHE A 164 -5.30 28.00 -8.89
C PHE A 164 -6.57 28.79 -8.54
#